data_AF-E2CED9-F1
#
_entry.id   AF-E2CED9-F1
#
_cell.length_a   1.000
_cell.length_b   1.000
_cell.length_c   1.000
_cell.angle_alpha   90.00
_cell.angle_beta   90.00
_cell.angle_gamma   90.00
#
_symmetry.space_group_name_H-M   'P 1'
#
loop_
_entity.id
_entity.type
_entity.pdbx_description
1 polymer ?
#
loop_
_entity_poly.entity_id
_entity_poly.type
_entity_poly.pdbx_seq_one_letter_code
_entity_poly.pdbx_strand_id
1 'polypeptide(L)'
;MILKSLFQSFSIIGLGAVGRTLMLAFRLFLIVWVISAIFMAYRDSDALTWETLPSFIFFLFFQLWLGFMEVFVSGLMSGYALLPLSMLFSIFFSAKIAGAFAQKYYPSMAGHRPLKRRPVLGIALWAGVMPILLALAGTFITLFGGVVLGIAGFIFLNGRVLGKEAFRAVADRFHGPSETDAIYAIHSRKIHLYGALAASLMFVPWLGLFAGVYAINLMTHFYQRLASQARQAKEGAIRIESKLAQERAEAARETELVMRDWEPGPWDQARI
;
A
#
# COMPACT_ATOMS: atom_id res chain seq x y z
N MET A 1 5.65 0.75 14.06
CA MET A 1 4.48 1.46 13.47
C MET A 1 3.85 0.69 12.29
N ILE A 2 4.66 0.25 11.32
CA ILE A 2 4.27 -0.49 10.10
C ILE A 2 3.51 -1.81 10.39
N LEU A 3 3.99 -2.61 11.35
CA LEU A 3 3.35 -3.88 11.72
C LEU A 3 1.99 -3.68 12.43
N LYS A 4 1.88 -2.60 13.22
CA LYS A 4 0.64 -2.27 13.96
C LYS A 4 -0.47 -1.83 13.00
N SER A 5 -0.15 -1.07 11.96
CA SER A 5 -1.13 -0.67 10.93
C SER A 5 -1.57 -1.84 10.04
N LEU A 6 -0.68 -2.81 9.82
CA LEU A 6 -0.98 -4.06 9.13
C LEU A 6 -2.04 -4.85 9.91
N PHE A 7 -1.80 -5.10 11.20
CA PHE A 7 -2.75 -5.78 12.10
C PHE A 7 -4.07 -5.03 12.27
N GLN A 8 -4.07 -3.70 12.31
CA GLN A 8 -5.30 -2.90 12.36
C GLN A 8 -6.12 -2.98 11.06
N SER A 9 -5.49 -3.22 9.92
CA SER A 9 -6.22 -3.46 8.66
C SER A 9 -6.87 -4.85 8.66
N PHE A 10 -6.21 -5.84 9.28
CA PHE A 10 -6.75 -7.20 9.45
C PHE A 10 -7.93 -7.29 10.42
N SER A 11 -7.95 -6.48 11.48
CA SER A 11 -9.05 -6.51 12.47
C SER A 11 -10.37 -5.98 11.90
N ILE A 12 -10.31 -5.10 10.88
CA ILE A 12 -11.49 -4.51 10.24
C ILE A 12 -12.18 -5.52 9.29
N ILE A 13 -11.41 -6.48 8.74
CA ILE A 13 -11.87 -7.38 7.66
C ILE A 13 -12.30 -8.76 8.19
N GLY A 14 -12.16 -9.02 9.49
CA GLY A 14 -12.73 -10.22 10.10
C GLY A 14 -11.92 -11.49 9.82
N LEU A 15 -10.64 -11.48 10.19
CA LEU A 15 -9.74 -12.64 10.12
C LEU A 15 -10.33 -13.92 10.77
N GLY A 16 -11.25 -13.77 11.72
CA GLY A 16 -11.98 -14.89 12.31
C GLY A 16 -12.85 -15.66 11.32
N ALA A 17 -13.38 -15.04 10.26
CA ALA A 17 -14.13 -15.75 9.22
C ALA A 17 -13.19 -16.58 8.32
N VAL A 18 -12.09 -15.98 7.88
CA VAL A 18 -11.07 -16.64 7.04
C VAL A 18 -10.36 -17.76 7.79
N GLY A 19 -10.01 -17.54 9.06
CA GLY A 19 -9.42 -18.57 9.90
C GLY A 19 -10.37 -19.74 10.13
N ARG A 20 -11.68 -19.49 10.27
CA ARG A 20 -12.69 -20.55 10.40
C ARG A 20 -12.86 -21.36 9.12
N THR A 21 -12.86 -20.72 7.95
CA THR A 21 -12.98 -21.43 6.66
C THR A 21 -11.73 -22.25 6.36
N LEU A 22 -10.52 -21.72 6.62
CA LEU A 22 -9.27 -22.47 6.53
C LEU A 22 -9.25 -23.67 7.48
N MET A 23 -9.69 -23.47 8.73
CA MET A 23 -9.74 -24.54 9.72
C MET A 23 -10.77 -25.60 9.33
N LEU A 24 -11.92 -25.20 8.75
CA LEU A 24 -12.90 -26.13 8.22
C LEU A 24 -12.34 -26.94 7.05
N ALA A 25 -11.68 -26.28 6.09
CA ALA A 25 -11.05 -26.96 4.96
C ALA A 25 -9.98 -27.96 5.41
N PHE A 26 -9.13 -27.57 6.37
CA PHE A 26 -8.14 -28.45 6.96
C PHE A 26 -8.77 -29.64 7.68
N ARG A 27 -9.85 -29.41 8.46
CA ARG A 27 -10.60 -30.50 9.11
C ARG A 27 -11.21 -31.46 8.09
N LEU A 28 -11.82 -30.96 7.03
CA LEU A 28 -12.41 -31.79 5.97
C LEU A 28 -11.34 -32.61 5.25
N PHE A 29 -10.20 -31.99 4.92
CA PHE A 29 -9.05 -32.69 4.36
C PHE A 29 -8.57 -33.81 5.29
N LEU A 30 -8.41 -33.52 6.59
CA LEU A 30 -7.96 -34.50 7.57
C LEU A 30 -8.98 -35.64 7.74
N ILE A 31 -10.28 -35.33 7.74
CA ILE A 31 -11.35 -36.34 7.79
C ILE A 31 -11.29 -37.25 6.55
N VAL A 32 -11.27 -36.69 5.35
CA VAL A 32 -11.20 -37.45 4.10
C VAL A 32 -9.93 -38.30 4.06
N TRP A 33 -8.82 -37.74 4.49
CA TRP A 33 -7.54 -38.44 4.56
C TRP A 33 -7.59 -39.62 5.55
N VAL A 34 -8.12 -39.42 6.76
CA VAL A 34 -8.30 -40.50 7.75
C VAL A 34 -9.23 -41.58 7.22
N ILE A 35 -10.35 -41.22 6.58
CA ILE A 35 -11.27 -42.18 5.95
C ILE A 35 -10.55 -42.98 4.86
N SER A 36 -9.75 -42.32 4.01
CA SER A 36 -8.96 -42.97 2.96
C SER A 36 -7.90 -43.91 3.54
N ALA A 37 -7.23 -43.51 4.63
CA ALA A 37 -6.26 -44.35 5.32
C ALA A 37 -6.91 -45.60 5.95
N ILE A 38 -8.08 -45.44 6.59
CA ILE A 38 -8.86 -46.55 7.15
C ILE A 38 -9.33 -47.48 6.02
N PHE A 39 -9.83 -46.93 4.91
CA PHE A 39 -10.25 -47.71 3.75
C PHE A 39 -9.08 -48.52 3.16
N MET A 40 -7.89 -47.92 3.06
CA MET A 40 -6.70 -48.61 2.56
C MET A 40 -6.25 -49.71 3.52
N ALA A 41 -6.25 -49.45 4.83
CA ALA A 41 -5.95 -50.45 5.86
C ALA A 41 -6.96 -51.62 5.85
N TYR A 42 -8.23 -51.35 5.56
CA TYR A 42 -9.26 -52.38 5.42
C TYR A 42 -9.05 -53.22 4.14
N ARG A 43 -8.79 -52.55 3.01
CA ARG A 43 -8.57 -53.19 1.70
C ARG A 43 -7.36 -54.11 1.71
N ASP A 44 -6.27 -53.66 2.33
CA ASP A 44 -4.99 -54.36 2.38
C ASP A 44 -4.73 -54.94 3.78
N SER A 45 -5.79 -55.37 4.47
CA SER A 45 -5.73 -55.84 5.86
C SER A 45 -4.79 -57.03 6.06
N ASP A 46 -4.71 -57.94 5.08
CA ASP A 46 -3.78 -59.07 5.11
C ASP A 46 -2.30 -58.65 4.93
N ALA A 47 -2.05 -57.45 4.39
CA ALA A 47 -0.71 -56.88 4.23
C ALA A 47 -0.26 -56.05 5.46
N LEU A 48 -1.15 -55.82 6.43
CA LEU A 48 -0.89 -55.01 7.63
C LEU A 48 -0.50 -55.92 8.80
N THR A 49 0.79 -56.23 8.91
CA THR A 49 1.38 -57.02 9.99
C THR A 49 2.23 -56.13 10.91
N TRP A 50 2.66 -56.65 12.07
CA TRP A 50 3.57 -55.93 12.97
C TRP A 50 4.89 -55.51 12.29
N GLU A 51 5.33 -56.26 11.27
CA GLU A 51 6.55 -55.97 10.51
C GLU A 51 6.34 -54.87 9.46
N THR A 52 5.16 -54.79 8.83
CA THR A 52 4.86 -53.76 7.81
C THR A 52 4.28 -52.48 8.41
N LEU A 53 3.82 -52.53 9.67
CA LEU A 53 3.22 -51.39 10.38
C LEU A 53 4.09 -50.13 10.40
N PRO A 54 5.42 -50.17 10.66
CA PRO A 54 6.26 -48.96 10.62
C PRO A 54 6.30 -48.31 9.23
N SER A 55 6.42 -49.13 8.18
CA SER A 55 6.42 -48.68 6.78
C SER A 55 5.06 -48.10 6.38
N PHE A 56 3.97 -48.68 6.86
CA PHE A 56 2.62 -48.17 6.66
C PHE A 56 2.41 -46.81 7.36
N ILE A 57 2.85 -46.67 8.62
CA ILE A 57 2.80 -45.39 9.34
C ILE A 57 3.64 -44.32 8.63
N PHE A 58 4.84 -44.68 8.15
CA PHE A 58 5.68 -43.77 7.38
C PHE A 58 5.02 -43.36 6.06
N PHE A 59 4.44 -44.31 5.33
CA PHE A 59 3.69 -44.05 4.10
C PHE A 59 2.52 -43.09 4.34
N LEU A 60 1.74 -43.31 5.40
CA LEU A 60 0.67 -42.42 5.81
C LEU A 60 1.19 -41.00 6.11
N PHE A 61 2.23 -40.90 6.95
CA PHE A 61 2.84 -39.60 7.26
C PHE A 61 3.36 -38.89 6.00
N PHE A 62 4.04 -39.62 5.12
CA PHE A 62 4.58 -39.10 3.87
C PHE A 62 3.47 -38.63 2.93
N GLN A 63 2.35 -39.37 2.85
CA GLN A 63 1.22 -38.99 2.02
C GLN A 63 0.42 -37.81 2.59
N LEU A 64 0.32 -37.69 3.91
CA LEU A 64 -0.21 -36.50 4.57
C LEU A 64 0.67 -35.28 4.25
N TRP A 65 2.00 -35.45 4.31
CA TRP A 65 2.96 -34.40 3.99
C TRP A 65 2.87 -33.99 2.51
N LEU A 66 2.80 -34.94 1.58
CA LEU A 66 2.62 -34.66 0.15
C LEU A 66 1.27 -33.97 -0.14
N GLY A 67 0.17 -34.44 0.45
CA GLY A 67 -1.14 -33.81 0.29
C GLY A 67 -1.18 -32.40 0.86
N PHE A 68 -0.52 -32.17 1.99
CA PHE A 68 -0.33 -30.81 2.52
C PHE A 68 0.48 -29.93 1.56
N MET A 69 1.57 -30.45 0.98
CA MET A 69 2.37 -29.73 0.00
C MET A 69 1.59 -29.45 -1.29
N GLU A 70 0.75 -30.38 -1.74
CA GLU A 70 -0.14 -30.18 -2.89
C GLU A 70 -1.16 -29.06 -2.63
N VAL A 71 -1.85 -29.08 -1.48
CA VAL A 71 -2.76 -28.01 -1.09
C VAL A 71 -2.02 -26.69 -0.92
N PHE A 72 -0.80 -26.71 -0.39
CA PHE A 72 0.02 -25.52 -0.22
C PHE A 72 0.48 -24.94 -1.57
N VAL A 73 0.97 -25.77 -2.49
CA VAL A 73 1.39 -25.37 -3.83
C VAL A 73 0.20 -24.95 -4.67
N SER A 74 -0.91 -25.70 -4.66
CA SER A 74 -2.17 -25.33 -5.31
C SER A 74 -2.75 -24.05 -4.72
N GLY A 75 -2.66 -23.86 -3.40
CA GLY A 75 -3.01 -22.62 -2.69
C GLY A 75 -2.13 -21.43 -3.08
N LEU A 76 -0.83 -21.66 -3.30
CA LEU A 76 0.10 -20.66 -3.83
C LEU A 76 -0.24 -20.32 -5.28
N MET A 77 -0.43 -21.31 -6.14
CA MET A 77 -0.76 -21.14 -7.56
C MET A 77 -2.13 -20.48 -7.76
N SER A 78 -3.13 -20.87 -6.98
CA SER A 78 -4.43 -20.18 -6.93
C SER A 78 -4.30 -18.80 -6.28
N GLY A 79 -3.42 -18.63 -5.30
CA GLY A 79 -3.02 -17.34 -4.73
C GLY A 79 -2.47 -16.38 -5.79
N TYR A 80 -1.63 -16.87 -6.71
CA TYR A 80 -1.19 -16.10 -7.87
C TYR A 80 -2.36 -15.67 -8.76
N ALA A 81 -3.36 -16.53 -8.95
CA ALA A 81 -4.61 -16.17 -9.65
C ALA A 81 -5.48 -15.18 -8.87
N LEU A 82 -5.35 -15.12 -7.54
CA LEU A 82 -6.00 -14.14 -6.67
C LEU A 82 -5.29 -12.77 -6.65
N LEU A 83 -4.03 -12.67 -7.09
CA LEU A 83 -3.30 -11.39 -7.17
C LEU A 83 -3.96 -10.37 -8.13
N PRO A 84 -4.38 -10.75 -9.36
CA PRO A 84 -5.20 -9.87 -10.20
C PRO A 84 -6.50 -9.46 -9.51
N LEU A 85 -7.15 -10.38 -8.80
CA LEU A 85 -8.41 -10.11 -8.10
C LEU A 85 -8.23 -9.12 -6.95
N SER A 86 -7.11 -9.19 -6.22
CA SER A 86 -6.79 -8.24 -5.15
C SER A 86 -6.45 -6.85 -5.69
N MET A 87 -5.74 -6.77 -6.82
CA MET A 87 -5.49 -5.50 -7.50
C MET A 87 -6.79 -4.88 -8.00
N LEU A 88 -7.67 -5.67 -8.63
CA LEU A 88 -9.02 -5.25 -9.01
C LEU A 88 -9.78 -4.70 -7.81
N PHE A 89 -9.85 -5.47 -6.72
CA PHE A 89 -10.54 -5.06 -5.50
C PHE A 89 -9.95 -3.75 -4.93
N SER A 90 -8.63 -3.64 -4.88
CA SER A 90 -7.97 -2.42 -4.42
C SER A 90 -8.29 -1.25 -5.33
N ILE A 91 -8.30 -1.40 -6.65
CA ILE A 91 -8.59 -0.31 -7.59
C ILE A 91 -10.04 0.15 -7.42
N PHE A 92 -11.00 -0.78 -7.40
CA PHE A 92 -12.43 -0.47 -7.28
C PHE A 92 -12.81 0.16 -5.93
N PHE A 93 -12.20 -0.34 -4.84
CA PHE A 93 -12.51 0.13 -3.49
C PHE A 93 -11.53 1.17 -2.97
N SER A 94 -10.46 1.50 -3.71
CA SER A 94 -9.38 2.40 -3.27
C SER A 94 -9.89 3.72 -2.72
N ALA A 95 -10.79 4.34 -3.47
CA ALA A 95 -11.42 5.61 -3.14
C ALA A 95 -12.22 5.54 -1.83
N LYS A 96 -12.98 4.46 -1.61
CA LYS A 96 -13.78 4.24 -0.40
C LYS A 96 -12.89 3.94 0.81
N ILE A 97 -11.85 3.12 0.61
CA ILE A 97 -10.86 2.76 1.62
C ILE A 97 -10.08 4.01 2.05
N ALA A 98 -9.54 4.80 1.11
CA ALA A 98 -8.88 6.07 1.39
C ALA A 98 -9.81 7.03 2.15
N GLY A 99 -11.10 7.05 1.78
CA GLY A 99 -12.21 7.63 2.52
C GLY A 99 -12.19 7.31 4.01
N ALA A 100 -12.39 6.04 4.31
CA ALA A 100 -12.51 5.49 5.65
C ALA A 100 -11.22 5.69 6.48
N PHE A 101 -10.04 5.48 5.89
CA PHE A 101 -8.76 5.69 6.56
C PHE A 101 -8.56 7.15 6.94
N ALA A 102 -8.85 8.10 6.04
CA ALA A 102 -8.72 9.52 6.37
C ALA A 102 -9.68 9.94 7.49
N GLN A 103 -10.95 9.49 7.46
CA GLN A 103 -11.90 9.80 8.54
C GLN A 103 -11.46 9.20 9.88
N LYS A 104 -10.93 7.97 9.87
CA LYS A 104 -10.49 7.27 11.08
C LYS A 104 -9.24 7.89 11.71
N TYR A 105 -8.22 8.20 10.91
CA TYR A 105 -6.90 8.62 11.42
C TYR A 105 -6.69 10.15 11.38
N TYR A 106 -7.40 10.87 10.51
CA TYR A 106 -7.26 12.30 10.29
C TYR A 106 -8.62 13.00 10.13
N PRO A 107 -9.51 12.94 11.14
CA PRO A 107 -10.90 13.42 11.03
C PRO A 107 -11.00 14.92 10.71
N SER A 108 -10.07 15.74 11.21
CA SER A 108 -10.00 17.18 10.93
C SER A 108 -9.57 17.52 9.50
N MET A 109 -9.17 16.51 8.70
CA MET A 109 -8.63 16.67 7.35
C MET A 109 -9.26 15.71 6.34
N ALA A 110 -10.51 15.32 6.54
CA ALA A 110 -11.21 14.48 5.57
C ALA A 110 -11.33 15.23 4.22
N GLY A 111 -10.77 14.66 3.15
CA GLY A 111 -10.77 15.28 1.82
C GLY A 111 -12.19 15.57 1.31
N HIS A 112 -12.41 16.82 0.88
CA HIS A 112 -13.72 17.41 0.59
C HIS A 112 -14.18 17.20 -0.86
N ARG A 113 -13.32 16.70 -1.75
CA ARG A 113 -13.72 16.51 -3.15
C ARG A 113 -14.51 15.22 -3.33
N PRO A 114 -15.73 15.27 -3.92
CA PRO A 114 -16.40 14.07 -4.38
C PRO A 114 -15.51 13.41 -5.43
N LEU A 115 -15.16 12.15 -5.19
CA LEU A 115 -14.34 11.37 -6.12
C LEU A 115 -15.09 11.24 -7.44
N LYS A 116 -14.72 12.04 -8.45
CA LYS A 116 -15.14 11.77 -9.84
C LYS A 116 -14.57 10.42 -10.22
N ARG A 117 -15.44 9.41 -10.37
CA ARG A 117 -15.06 8.09 -10.88
C ARG A 117 -14.35 8.32 -12.23
N ARG A 118 -13.06 7.98 -12.29
CA ARG A 118 -12.34 7.87 -13.56
C ARG A 118 -13.11 6.90 -14.48
N PRO A 119 -13.08 7.07 -15.82
CA PRO A 119 -13.88 6.27 -16.73
C PRO A 119 -13.59 4.76 -16.57
N VAL A 120 -14.65 4.02 -16.23
CA VAL A 120 -14.63 2.62 -15.77
C VAL A 120 -14.02 1.67 -16.82
N LEU A 121 -14.13 1.99 -18.12
CA LEU A 121 -13.66 1.13 -19.20
C LEU A 121 -12.14 1.07 -19.32
N GLY A 122 -11.46 2.22 -19.17
CA GLY A 122 -9.99 2.28 -19.15
C GLY A 122 -9.40 1.62 -17.91
N ILE A 123 -10.11 1.71 -16.78
CA ILE A 123 -9.74 1.08 -15.50
C ILE A 123 -9.94 -0.42 -15.55
N ALA A 124 -11.03 -0.92 -16.16
CA ALA A 124 -11.30 -2.36 -16.28
C ALA A 124 -10.28 -3.06 -17.18
N LEU A 125 -9.92 -2.46 -18.32
CA LEU A 125 -8.84 -2.94 -19.19
C LEU A 125 -7.49 -2.89 -18.49
N TRP A 126 -7.16 -1.80 -17.79
CA TRP A 126 -5.94 -1.73 -16.99
C TRP A 126 -5.92 -2.77 -15.87
N ALA A 127 -7.03 -2.94 -15.15
CA ALA A 127 -7.09 -3.82 -13.99
C ALA A 127 -7.18 -5.31 -14.37
N GLY A 128 -7.60 -5.65 -15.60
CA GLY A 128 -7.52 -7.01 -16.13
C GLY A 128 -6.16 -7.31 -16.78
N VAL A 129 -5.65 -6.40 -17.62
CA VAL A 129 -4.48 -6.67 -18.47
C VAL A 129 -3.16 -6.39 -17.76
N MET A 130 -3.05 -5.32 -16.96
CA MET A 130 -1.76 -4.99 -16.32
C MET A 130 -1.28 -6.01 -15.30
N PRO A 131 -2.12 -6.58 -14.43
CA PRO A 131 -1.67 -7.64 -13.52
C PRO A 131 -1.12 -8.85 -14.28
N ILE A 132 -1.75 -9.21 -15.41
CA ILE A 132 -1.30 -10.31 -16.28
C ILE A 132 0.04 -9.97 -16.91
N LEU A 133 0.19 -8.76 -17.46
CA LEU A 133 1.46 -8.31 -18.06
C LEU A 133 2.59 -8.20 -17.02
N LEU A 134 2.30 -7.73 -15.81
CA LEU A 134 3.26 -7.64 -14.71
C LEU A 134 3.68 -9.02 -14.22
N ALA A 135 2.73 -9.96 -14.11
CA ALA A 135 3.02 -11.35 -13.78
C ALA A 135 3.89 -12.00 -14.87
N LEU A 136 3.52 -11.82 -16.14
CA LEU A 136 4.29 -12.34 -17.28
C LEU A 136 5.71 -11.76 -17.29
N ALA A 137 5.86 -10.43 -17.16
CA ALA A 137 7.16 -9.78 -17.07
C ALA A 137 7.99 -10.29 -15.89
N GLY A 138 7.38 -10.48 -14.71
CA GLY A 138 8.04 -11.08 -13.55
C GLY A 138 8.53 -12.51 -13.83
N THR A 139 7.71 -13.33 -14.49
CA THR A 139 8.08 -14.69 -14.90
C THR A 139 9.25 -14.68 -15.89
N PHE A 140 9.23 -13.80 -16.90
CA PHE A 140 10.33 -13.64 -17.85
C PHE A 140 11.64 -13.23 -17.15
N ILE A 141 11.59 -12.23 -16.25
CA ILE A 141 12.78 -11.81 -15.49
C ILE A 141 13.31 -12.95 -14.62
N THR A 142 12.42 -13.74 -14.00
CA THR A 142 12.80 -14.90 -13.20
C THR A 142 13.48 -15.97 -14.06
N LEU A 143 12.94 -16.25 -15.25
CA LEU A 143 13.45 -17.29 -16.15
C LEU A 143 14.84 -16.96 -16.70
N PHE A 144 15.09 -15.70 -17.09
CA PHE A 144 16.34 -15.29 -17.73
C PHE A 144 17.37 -14.68 -16.76
N GLY A 145 16.92 -14.04 -15.68
CA GLY A 145 17.78 -13.40 -14.67
C GLY A 145 17.95 -14.21 -13.38
N GLY A 146 17.26 -15.34 -13.26
CA GLY A 146 17.24 -16.14 -12.04
C GLY A 146 16.32 -15.57 -10.95
N VAL A 147 16.13 -16.36 -9.89
CA VAL A 147 15.11 -16.13 -8.86
C VAL A 147 15.25 -14.79 -8.16
N VAL A 148 16.48 -14.36 -7.82
CA VAL A 148 16.72 -13.11 -7.09
C VAL A 148 16.33 -11.88 -7.93
N LEU A 149 16.73 -11.85 -9.21
CA LEU A 149 16.36 -10.78 -10.13
C LEU A 149 14.86 -10.82 -10.44
N GLY A 150 14.27 -12.01 -10.54
CA GLY A 150 12.82 -12.21 -10.67
C GLY A 150 12.03 -11.55 -9.55
N ILE A 151 12.40 -11.83 -8.29
CA ILE A 151 11.78 -11.25 -7.10
C ILE A 151 11.93 -9.72 -7.09
N ALA A 152 13.15 -9.21 -7.33
CA ALA A 152 13.41 -7.77 -7.36
C ALA A 152 12.60 -7.05 -8.45
N GLY A 153 12.57 -7.63 -9.66
CA GLY A 153 11.80 -7.12 -10.79
C GLY A 153 10.29 -7.13 -10.51
N PHE A 154 9.78 -8.22 -9.92
CA PHE A 154 8.39 -8.32 -9.51
C PHE A 154 8.00 -7.22 -8.52
N ILE A 155 8.78 -7.03 -7.45
CA ILE A 155 8.54 -5.98 -6.45
C ILE A 155 8.59 -4.60 -7.10
N PHE A 156 9.58 -4.36 -7.95
CA PHE A 156 9.77 -3.06 -8.58
C PHE A 156 8.61 -2.71 -9.52
N LEU A 157 8.26 -3.60 -10.43
CA LEU A 157 7.23 -3.39 -11.44
C LEU A 157 5.84 -3.24 -10.78
N ASN A 158 5.48 -4.17 -9.90
CA ASN A 158 4.20 -4.11 -9.19
C ASN A 158 4.14 -2.95 -8.21
N GLY A 159 5.22 -2.68 -7.49
CA GLY A 159 5.31 -1.58 -6.53
C GLY A 159 5.15 -0.20 -7.19
N ARG A 160 5.69 -0.01 -8.39
CA ARG A 160 5.56 1.25 -9.14
C ARG A 160 4.11 1.56 -9.49
N VAL A 161 3.37 0.55 -9.96
CA VAL A 161 1.95 0.66 -10.31
C VAL A 161 1.10 0.83 -9.05
N LEU A 162 1.29 -0.06 -8.08
CA LEU A 162 0.51 -0.08 -6.84
C LEU A 162 0.67 1.22 -6.05
N GLY A 163 1.90 1.71 -5.91
CA GLY A 163 2.19 2.95 -5.22
C GLY A 163 1.57 4.18 -5.91
N LYS A 164 1.66 4.24 -7.24
CA LYS A 164 1.08 5.33 -8.05
C LYS A 164 -0.44 5.40 -7.93
N GLU A 165 -1.13 4.27 -8.09
CA GLU A 165 -2.60 4.22 -8.01
C GLU A 165 -3.09 4.46 -6.58
N ALA A 166 -2.42 3.89 -5.57
CA ALA A 166 -2.74 4.17 -4.17
C ALA A 166 -2.53 5.65 -3.80
N PHE A 167 -1.46 6.28 -4.30
CA PHE A 167 -1.21 7.70 -4.07
C PHE A 167 -2.30 8.57 -4.69
N ARG A 168 -2.64 8.33 -5.96
CA ARG A 168 -3.70 9.08 -6.65
C ARG A 168 -5.05 8.93 -5.95
N ALA A 169 -5.40 7.72 -5.50
CA ALA A 169 -6.63 7.48 -4.76
C ALA A 169 -6.75 8.31 -3.47
N VAL A 170 -5.61 8.63 -2.85
CA VAL A 170 -5.54 9.49 -1.66
C VAL A 170 -5.53 10.98 -2.07
N ALA A 171 -4.62 11.37 -2.96
CA ALA A 171 -4.37 12.77 -3.32
C ALA A 171 -5.51 13.41 -4.11
N ASP A 172 -6.19 12.66 -4.99
CA ASP A 172 -7.33 13.17 -5.79
C ASP A 172 -8.53 13.61 -4.91
N ARG A 173 -8.53 13.26 -3.62
CA ARG A 173 -9.53 13.74 -2.65
C ARG A 173 -9.31 15.18 -2.20
N PHE A 174 -8.10 15.70 -2.40
CA PHE A 174 -7.67 17.01 -1.96
C PHE A 174 -7.33 17.91 -3.15
N HIS A 175 -6.80 17.34 -4.22
CA HIS A 175 -6.24 18.04 -5.38
C HIS A 175 -7.00 17.75 -6.67
N GLY A 176 -6.73 18.55 -7.71
CA GLY A 176 -7.16 18.22 -9.08
C GLY A 176 -6.28 17.14 -9.69
N PRO A 177 -6.72 16.42 -10.73
CA PRO A 177 -5.91 15.39 -11.39
C PRO A 177 -4.52 15.91 -11.85
N SER A 178 -4.47 17.14 -12.39
CA SER A 178 -3.23 17.79 -12.83
C SER A 178 -2.29 18.10 -11.66
N GLU A 179 -2.81 18.63 -10.57
CA GLU A 179 -2.06 18.91 -9.34
C GLU A 179 -1.54 17.63 -8.70
N THR A 180 -2.37 16.58 -8.62
CA THR A 180 -1.96 15.27 -8.11
C THR A 180 -0.78 14.72 -8.91
N ASP A 181 -0.84 14.81 -10.24
CA ASP A 181 0.24 14.33 -11.10
C ASP A 181 1.53 15.15 -10.95
N ALA A 182 1.43 16.46 -10.72
CA ALA A 182 2.59 17.30 -10.39
C ALA A 182 3.23 16.90 -9.05
N ILE A 183 2.41 16.67 -8.00
CA ILE A 183 2.90 16.22 -6.69
C ILE A 183 3.55 14.83 -6.81
N TYR A 184 2.93 13.94 -7.59
CA TYR A 184 3.48 12.61 -7.89
C TYR A 184 4.83 12.71 -8.59
N ALA A 185 4.99 13.58 -9.59
CA ALA A 185 6.24 13.71 -10.34
C ALA A 185 7.42 14.03 -9.40
N ILE A 186 7.21 14.97 -8.46
CA ILE A 186 8.22 15.39 -7.47
C ILE A 186 8.56 14.26 -6.49
N HIS A 187 7.58 13.45 -6.08
CA HIS A 187 7.73 12.44 -5.02
C HIS A 187 7.76 10.99 -5.52
N SER A 188 7.84 10.79 -6.83
CA SER A 188 7.70 9.50 -7.50
C SER A 188 8.58 8.40 -6.90
N ARG A 189 9.85 8.69 -6.62
CA ARG A 189 10.79 7.73 -6.00
C ARG A 189 10.31 7.21 -4.65
N LYS A 190 9.87 8.11 -3.76
CA LYS A 190 9.35 7.72 -2.44
C LYS A 190 8.04 6.94 -2.58
N ILE A 191 7.17 7.37 -3.49
CA ILE A 191 5.91 6.69 -3.79
C ILE A 191 6.16 5.26 -4.28
N HIS A 192 7.13 5.06 -5.17
CA HIS A 192 7.50 3.73 -5.67
C HIS A 192 8.10 2.86 -4.56
N LEU A 193 8.88 3.43 -3.63
CA LEU A 193 9.44 2.69 -2.51
C LEU A 193 8.34 2.19 -1.54
N TYR A 194 7.38 3.04 -1.19
CA TYR A 194 6.22 2.61 -0.40
C TYR A 194 5.34 1.60 -1.14
N GLY A 195 5.20 1.78 -2.46
CA GLY A 195 4.52 0.81 -3.31
C GLY A 195 5.23 -0.54 -3.35
N ALA A 196 6.57 -0.56 -3.43
CA ALA A 196 7.39 -1.77 -3.36
C ALA A 196 7.24 -2.49 -2.01
N LEU A 197 7.21 -1.74 -0.90
CA LEU A 197 6.94 -2.29 0.42
C LEU A 197 5.55 -2.93 0.52
N ALA A 198 4.55 -2.38 -0.17
CA ALA A 198 3.24 -2.99 -0.24
C ALA A 198 3.22 -4.21 -1.17
N ALA A 199 3.92 -4.16 -2.31
CA ALA A 199 4.02 -5.24 -3.27
C ALA A 199 4.73 -6.48 -2.69
N SER A 200 5.66 -6.32 -1.74
CA SER A 200 6.29 -7.47 -1.10
C SER A 200 5.31 -8.35 -0.30
N LEU A 201 4.16 -7.83 0.12
CA LEU A 201 3.11 -8.65 0.76
C LEU A 201 2.51 -9.66 -0.21
N MET A 202 2.63 -9.44 -1.53
CA MET A 202 2.09 -10.33 -2.55
C MET A 202 2.78 -11.69 -2.62
N PHE A 203 3.99 -11.82 -2.06
CA PHE A 203 4.66 -13.13 -1.94
C PHE A 203 4.01 -14.05 -0.91
N VAL A 204 3.18 -13.51 -0.01
CA VAL A 204 2.41 -14.31 0.92
C VAL A 204 0.98 -14.36 0.39
N PRO A 205 0.46 -15.51 -0.10
CA PRO A 205 -0.80 -15.61 -0.84
C PRO A 205 -1.97 -14.87 -0.17
N TRP A 206 -2.13 -15.09 1.14
CA TRP A 206 -3.19 -14.48 1.92
C TRP A 206 -2.98 -12.99 2.17
N LEU A 207 -1.74 -12.53 2.36
CA LEU A 207 -1.43 -11.10 2.58
C LEU A 207 -1.45 -10.31 1.28
N GLY A 208 -1.21 -10.95 0.14
CA GLY A 208 -1.28 -10.35 -1.20
C GLY A 208 -2.66 -9.80 -1.53
N LEU A 209 -3.72 -10.36 -0.92
CA LEU A 209 -5.07 -9.82 -0.99
C LEU A 209 -5.20 -8.42 -0.37
N PHE A 210 -4.36 -8.12 0.61
CA PHE A 210 -4.39 -6.87 1.37
C PHE A 210 -3.33 -5.86 0.92
N ALA A 211 -2.45 -6.23 0.00
CA ALA A 211 -1.36 -5.38 -0.48
C ALA A 211 -1.87 -4.00 -0.93
N GLY A 212 -2.98 -3.95 -1.67
CA GLY A 212 -3.56 -2.69 -2.13
C GLY A 212 -4.19 -1.83 -1.02
N VAL A 213 -4.90 -2.45 -0.08
CA VAL A 213 -5.41 -1.75 1.13
C VAL A 213 -4.26 -1.16 1.92
N TYR A 214 -3.20 -1.96 2.09
CA TYR A 214 -2.00 -1.56 2.80
C TYR A 214 -1.26 -0.42 2.09
N ALA A 215 -1.17 -0.45 0.76
CA ALA A 215 -0.62 0.64 -0.05
C ALA A 215 -1.39 1.95 0.17
N ILE A 216 -2.73 1.91 0.19
CA ILE A 216 -3.57 3.09 0.45
C ILE A 216 -3.33 3.64 1.85
N ASN A 217 -3.18 2.77 2.85
CA ASN A 217 -2.85 3.19 4.20
C ASN A 217 -1.48 3.89 4.27
N LEU A 218 -0.44 3.29 3.67
CA LEU A 218 0.88 3.90 3.57
C LEU A 218 0.83 5.27 2.87
N MET A 219 0.09 5.36 1.76
CA MET A 219 -0.05 6.61 1.00
C MET A 219 -0.85 7.66 1.74
N THR A 220 -1.86 7.26 2.54
CA THR A 220 -2.59 8.18 3.41
C THR A 220 -1.64 8.86 4.38
N HIS A 221 -0.83 8.09 5.12
CA HIS A 221 0.13 8.66 6.06
C HIS A 221 1.23 9.47 5.38
N PHE A 222 1.74 8.98 4.24
CA PHE A 222 2.75 9.69 3.46
C PHE A 222 2.25 11.05 2.96
N TYR A 223 1.06 11.07 2.37
CA TYR A 223 0.42 12.29 1.88
C TYR A 223 0.18 13.27 3.03
N GLN A 224 -0.32 12.80 4.18
CA GLN A 224 -0.58 13.69 5.31
C GLN A 224 0.69 14.31 5.89
N ARG A 225 1.80 13.56 5.91
CA ARG A 225 3.11 14.11 6.28
C ARG A 225 3.58 15.18 5.30
N LEU A 226 3.35 14.98 4.01
CA LEU A 226 3.67 15.99 3.00
C LEU A 226 2.81 17.24 3.17
N ALA A 227 1.50 17.06 3.39
CA ALA A 227 0.55 18.15 3.61
C ALA A 227 0.81 18.92 4.91
N SER A 228 1.33 18.27 5.96
CA SER A 228 1.72 18.95 7.20
C SER A 228 3.00 19.77 7.00
N GLN A 229 3.99 19.22 6.30
CA GLN A 229 5.24 19.93 5.97
C GLN A 229 4.97 21.16 5.10
N ALA A 230 4.10 21.03 4.10
CA ALA A 230 3.71 22.16 3.24
C ALA A 230 3.01 23.27 4.03
N ARG A 231 2.14 22.93 4.99
CA ARG A 231 1.49 23.93 5.86
C ARG A 231 2.48 24.63 6.78
N GLN A 232 3.37 23.89 7.43
CA GLN A 232 4.40 24.47 8.28
C GLN A 232 5.32 25.42 7.50
N ALA A 233 5.69 25.06 6.27
CA ALA A 233 6.47 25.94 5.39
C ALA A 233 5.70 27.23 5.04
N LYS A 234 4.40 27.12 4.72
CA LYS A 234 3.54 28.28 4.43
C LYS A 234 3.38 29.20 5.65
N GLU A 235 3.11 28.64 6.82
CA GLU A 235 2.99 29.40 8.08
C GLU A 235 4.30 30.09 8.45
N GLY A 236 5.44 29.42 8.23
CA GLY A 236 6.77 30.00 8.40
C GLY A 236 7.02 31.17 7.46
N ALA A 237 6.65 31.05 6.18
CA ALA A 237 6.79 32.12 5.20
C ALA A 237 5.94 33.35 5.57
N ILE A 238 4.67 33.14 5.94
CA ILE A 238 3.77 34.22 6.39
C ILE A 238 4.34 34.94 7.61
N ARG A 239 4.91 34.20 8.58
CA ARG A 239 5.54 34.78 9.78
C ARG A 239 6.77 35.62 9.45
N ILE A 240 7.57 35.21 8.46
CA ILE A 240 8.74 35.99 8.02
C ILE A 240 8.27 37.27 7.34
N GLU A 241 7.30 37.17 6.43
CA GLU A 241 6.73 38.31 5.72
C GLU A 241 6.10 39.33 6.68
N SER A 242 5.37 38.87 7.70
CA SER A 242 4.78 39.75 8.71
C SER A 242 5.84 40.48 9.55
N LYS A 243 6.95 39.81 9.89
CA LYS A 243 8.06 40.45 10.63
C LYS A 243 8.76 41.50 9.78
N LEU A 244 9.06 41.19 8.53
CA LEU A 244 9.68 42.15 7.60
C LEU A 244 8.77 43.37 7.35
N ALA A 245 7.45 43.18 7.30
CA ALA A 245 6.50 44.28 7.17
C ALA A 245 6.48 45.17 8.43
N GLN A 246 6.59 44.59 9.63
CA GLN A 246 6.69 45.34 10.89
C GLN A 246 7.99 46.14 10.96
N GLU A 247 9.13 45.52 10.67
CA GLU A 247 10.45 46.19 10.66
C GLU A 247 10.49 47.36 9.66
N ARG A 248 9.90 47.17 8.47
CA ARG A 248 9.78 48.25 7.47
C ARG A 248 8.89 49.40 7.95
N ALA A 249 7.80 49.09 8.64
CA ALA A 249 6.91 50.10 9.18
C ALA A 249 7.56 50.88 10.33
N GLU A 250 8.34 50.21 11.18
CA GLU A 250 9.13 50.85 12.24
C GLU A 250 10.22 51.76 11.66
N ALA A 251 11.00 51.28 10.69
CA ALA A 251 12.02 52.08 10.01
C ALA A 251 11.43 53.31 9.29
N ALA A 252 10.24 53.17 8.70
CA ALA A 252 9.53 54.30 8.08
C ALA A 252 9.12 55.35 9.11
N ARG A 253 8.62 54.93 10.29
CA ARG A 253 8.29 55.85 11.39
C ARG A 253 9.52 56.53 11.96
N GLU A 254 10.63 55.81 12.13
CA GLU A 254 11.89 56.41 12.56
C GLU A 254 12.36 57.46 11.55
N THR A 255 12.30 57.16 10.26
CA THR A 255 12.65 58.11 9.20
C THR A 255 11.74 59.34 9.21
N GLU A 256 10.42 59.14 9.41
CA GLU A 256 9.45 60.24 9.52
C GLU A 256 9.72 61.12 10.75
N LEU A 257 10.04 60.51 11.89
CA LEU A 257 10.42 61.24 13.11
C LEU A 257 11.72 62.03 12.91
N VAL A 258 12.74 61.41 12.30
CA VAL A 258 14.00 62.09 11.97
C VAL A 258 13.77 63.27 11.04
N MET A 259 12.94 63.11 10.01
CA MET A 259 12.61 64.19 9.07
C MET A 259 11.74 65.29 9.70
N ARG A 260 10.85 64.93 10.63
CA ARG A 260 10.02 65.90 11.35
C ARG A 260 10.84 66.77 12.29
N ASP A 261 11.80 66.17 12.99
CA ASP A 261 12.65 66.83 13.96
C ASP A 261 13.95 67.37 13.31
N TRP A 262 14.04 67.34 11.98
CA TRP A 262 15.19 67.84 11.21
C TRP A 262 15.14 69.36 11.09
N GLU A 263 16.12 70.03 11.69
CA GLU A 263 16.38 71.46 11.46
C GLU A 263 17.43 71.62 10.35
N PRO A 264 17.20 72.50 9.35
CA PRO A 264 18.17 72.76 8.29
C PRO A 264 19.48 73.25 8.87
N GLY A 265 20.59 72.60 8.51
CA GLY A 265 21.91 73.02 8.94
C GLY A 265 22.34 74.31 8.23
N PRO A 266 23.37 75.02 8.74
CA PRO A 266 23.92 76.22 8.08
C PRO A 266 24.45 75.97 6.66
N TRP A 267 24.56 74.71 6.24
CA TRP A 267 25.01 74.28 4.92
C TRP A 267 23.88 73.99 3.92
N ASP A 268 22.62 73.93 4.38
CA ASP A 268 21.43 73.63 3.55
C ASP A 268 20.79 74.88 2.94
N GLN A 269 21.25 76.06 3.33
CA GLN A 269 20.82 77.30 2.69
C GLN A 269 21.41 77.37 1.27
N ALA A 270 20.53 77.55 0.28
CA ALA A 270 20.94 77.75 -1.11
C ALA A 270 21.95 78.90 -1.16
N ARG A 271 23.17 78.62 -1.63
CA ARG A 271 24.16 79.66 -1.92
C ARG A 271 23.63 80.48 -3.10
N ILE A 272 23.03 81.62 -2.78
CA ILE A 272 22.60 82.66 -3.73
C ILE A 272 23.84 83.33 -4.33
#